data_AF-A0A2R5FHE0-F1
#
_entry.id   AF-A0A2R5FHE0-F1
#
_cell.length_a   1.000
_cell.length_b   1.000
_cell.length_c   1.000
_cell.angle_alpha   90.00
_cell.angle_beta   90.00
_cell.angle_gamma   90.00
#
_symmetry.space_group_name_H-M   'P 1'
#
loop_
_entity.id
_entity.type
_entity.pdbx_description
1 polymer ?
#
loop_
_entity_poly.entity_id
_entity_poly.type
_entity_poly.pdbx_seq_one_letter_code
_entity_poly.pdbx_strand_id
1 'polypeptide(L)'
;MRENCQFCNGEFRLNVVACRRTRTKYLRAGCCDGALRPCPEPAELLRSAKLTQDERDYLQRIAKLDWFSGRVATVLLRIEAKVKASMGVANA
;
A
#
# COMPACT_ATOMS: atom_id res chain seq x y z
N MET A 1 5.92 -11.90 -28.68
CA MET A 1 4.61 -11.52 -28.12
C MET A 1 4.59 -11.98 -26.67
N ARG A 2 4.32 -11.10 -25.69
CA ARG A 2 4.02 -11.55 -24.32
C ARG A 2 2.54 -11.94 -24.30
N GLU A 3 2.26 -13.22 -24.11
CA GLU A 3 0.90 -13.72 -23.95
C GLU A 3 0.28 -13.09 -22.69
N ASN A 4 -0.89 -12.47 -22.82
CA ASN A 4 -1.59 -11.87 -21.69
C ASN A 4 -1.92 -12.95 -20.65
N CYS A 5 -1.65 -12.70 -19.36
CA CYS A 5 -2.01 -13.64 -18.28
C CYS A 5 -3.51 -13.96 -18.35
N GLN A 6 -3.86 -15.24 -18.40
CA GLN A 6 -5.25 -15.70 -18.51
C GLN A 6 -6.13 -15.25 -17.33
N PHE A 7 -5.51 -14.93 -16.18
CA PHE A 7 -6.18 -14.49 -14.96
C PHE A 7 -6.28 -12.97 -14.80
N CYS A 8 -5.39 -12.18 -15.41
CA CYS A 8 -5.45 -10.71 -15.31
C CYS A 8 -5.57 -9.99 -16.65
N ASN A 9 -5.58 -10.72 -17.77
CA ASN A 9 -5.62 -10.22 -19.14
C ASN A 9 -4.62 -9.10 -19.46
N GLY A 10 -3.47 -9.06 -18.76
CA GLY A 10 -2.50 -7.98 -18.88
C GLY A 10 -2.87 -6.67 -18.17
N GLU A 11 -4.02 -6.59 -17.48
CA GLU A 11 -4.36 -5.43 -16.67
C GLU A 11 -3.52 -5.38 -15.39
N PHE A 12 -2.81 -4.27 -15.20
CA PHE A 12 -2.10 -4.00 -13.95
C PHE A 12 -3.10 -3.73 -12.83
N ARG A 13 -3.16 -4.63 -11.85
CA ARG A 13 -3.94 -4.46 -10.62
C ARG A 13 -3.04 -4.66 -9.39
N LEU A 14 -3.10 -3.73 -8.45
CA LEU A 14 -2.47 -3.90 -7.14
C LEU A 14 -3.32 -4.81 -6.28
N ASN A 15 -2.77 -5.97 -5.91
CA ASN A 15 -3.41 -6.91 -5.01
C ASN A 15 -2.73 -6.88 -3.63
N VAL A 16 -3.53 -6.97 -2.57
CA VAL A 16 -3.03 -7.05 -1.19
C VAL A 16 -3.10 -8.51 -0.75
N VAL A 17 -1.95 -9.09 -0.43
CA VAL A 17 -1.83 -10.46 0.06
C VAL A 17 -1.25 -10.44 1.47
N ALA A 18 -1.89 -11.13 2.41
CA ALA A 18 -1.37 -11.27 3.77
C ALA A 18 -0.51 -12.54 3.89
N CYS A 19 0.72 -12.39 4.39
CA CYS A 19 1.53 -13.54 4.79
C CYS A 19 0.98 -14.10 6.10
N ARG A 20 0.52 -15.35 6.10
CA ARG A 20 -0.07 -15.99 7.30
C ARG A 20 0.92 -16.14 8.46
N ARG A 21 2.21 -16.33 8.19
CA ARG A 21 3.24 -16.51 9.24
C ARG A 21 3.60 -15.20 9.93
N THR A 22 3.80 -14.13 9.17
CA THR A 22 4.27 -12.84 9.70
C THR A 22 3.16 -11.82 9.92
N ARG A 23 1.93 -12.13 9.46
CA ARG A 23 0.78 -11.20 9.36
C ARG A 23 1.06 -9.94 8.53
N THR A 24 2.21 -9.86 7.88
CA THR A 24 2.58 -8.73 7.02
C THR A 24 1.74 -8.74 5.75
N LYS A 25 1.21 -7.57 5.39
CA LYS A 25 0.49 -7.35 4.14
C LYS A 25 1.48 -6.96 3.05
N TYR A 26 1.41 -7.61 1.89
CA TYR A 26 2.28 -7.38 0.74
C TYR A 26 1.47 -6.90 -0.45
N LEU A 27 2.10 -6.04 -1.26
CA LEU A 27 1.58 -5.61 -2.54
C LEU A 27 2.10 -6.54 -3.63
N ARG A 28 1.18 -7.02 -4.49
CA ARG A 28 1.49 -7.78 -5.70
C ARG A 28 1.00 -7.04 -6.94
N ALA A 29 1.82 -7.05 -7.98
CA ALA A 29 1.41 -6.63 -9.33
C ALA A 29 0.74 -7.80 -10.05
N GLY A 30 -0.57 -7.73 -10.24
CA GLY A 30 -1.30 -8.70 -11.05
C GLY A 30 -1.32 -10.14 -10.49
N CYS A 31 -1.59 -11.09 -11.40
CA CYS A 31 -1.64 -12.54 -11.17
C CYS A 31 -0.25 -13.21 -11.24
N CYS A 32 0.67 -12.66 -12.04
CA CYS A 32 1.89 -13.35 -12.46
C CYS A 32 3.17 -12.88 -11.76
N ASP A 33 3.19 -11.68 -11.16
CA ASP A 33 4.40 -11.16 -10.53
C ASP A 33 4.43 -11.38 -9.01
N GLY A 34 5.67 -11.51 -8.51
CA GLY A 34 5.99 -11.72 -7.11
C GLY A 34 5.57 -10.57 -6.18
N ALA A 35 5.79 -10.75 -4.88
CA ALA A 35 5.59 -9.67 -3.92
C ALA A 35 6.51 -8.49 -4.29
N LEU A 36 5.93 -7.34 -4.65
CA LEU A 36 6.68 -6.13 -5.01
C LEU A 36 7.37 -5.56 -3.78
N ARG A 37 6.60 -5.39 -2.71
CA ARG A 37 7.03 -4.80 -1.44
C ARG A 37 6.00 -5.02 -0.34
N PRO A 38 6.38 -4.86 0.94
CA PRO A 38 5.42 -4.70 2.02
C PRO A 38 4.48 -3.51 1.75
N CYS A 39 3.20 -3.70 2.07
CA CYS A 39 2.21 -2.64 2.09
C CYS A 39 2.55 -1.67 3.23
N PRO A 40 2.43 -0.34 3.03
CA PRO A 40 2.65 0.61 4.11
C PRO A 40 1.71 0.33 5.28
N GLU A 41 2.26 0.22 6.49
CA GLU A 41 1.47 -0.08 7.68
C GLU A 41 0.76 1.21 8.15
N PRO A 42 -0.58 1.25 8.22
CA PRO A 42 -1.30 2.45 8.65
C PRO A 42 -0.85 2.99 10.01
N ALA A 43 -0.52 2.11 10.96
CA ALA A 43 -0.05 2.49 12.28
C ALA A 43 1.31 3.20 12.26
N GLU A 44 2.19 2.86 11.30
CA GLU A 44 3.47 3.56 11.12
C GLU A 44 3.25 4.94 10.49
N LEU A 45 2.39 5.03 9.47
CA LEU A 45 2.07 6.30 8.81
C LEU A 45 1.45 7.31 9.79
N LEU A 46 0.61 6.85 10.73
CA LEU A 46 -0.01 7.69 11.77
C LEU A 46 0.99 8.42 12.66
N ARG A 47 2.23 7.94 12.77
CA ARG A 47 3.30 8.60 13.53
C ARG A 47 3.81 9.88 12.85
N SER A 48 3.46 10.10 11.59
CA SER A 48 3.86 11.31 10.87
C SER A 48 3.07 12.55 11.34
N ALA A 49 3.80 13.65 11.57
CA ALA A 49 3.21 14.96 11.85
C ALA A 49 2.58 15.61 10.60
N LYS A 50 2.88 15.12 9.40
CA LYS A 50 2.55 15.76 8.11
C LYS A 50 1.23 15.30 7.48
N LEU A 51 0.38 14.65 8.27
CA LEU A 51 -0.93 14.17 7.84
C LEU A 51 -2.02 15.21 8.12
N THR A 52 -2.96 15.36 7.19
CA THR A 52 -4.21 16.10 7.43
C THR A 52 -5.11 15.32 8.41
N GLN A 53 -6.12 15.99 8.98
CA GLN A 53 -7.07 15.31 9.86
C GLN A 53 -7.80 14.18 9.13
N ASP A 54 -8.26 14.41 7.90
CA ASP A 54 -8.91 13.39 7.08
C ASP A 54 -8.02 12.16 6.83
N GLU A 55 -6.72 12.38 6.58
CA GLU A 55 -5.75 11.29 6.40
C GLU A 55 -5.57 10.51 7.71
N ARG A 56 -5.52 11.18 8.86
CA ARG A 56 -5.46 10.51 10.17
C ARG A 56 -6.71 9.68 10.42
N ASP A 57 -7.90 10.24 10.21
CA ASP A 57 -9.17 9.56 10.41
C ASP A 57 -9.34 8.38 9.46
N TYR A 58 -8.85 8.51 8.22
CA TYR A 58 -8.78 7.41 7.27
C TYR A 58 -7.84 6.30 7.77
N LEU A 59 -6.60 6.64 8.13
CA LEU A 59 -5.63 5.65 8.61
C LEU A 59 -6.08 4.94 9.89
N GLN A 60 -6.71 5.65 10.83
CA GLN A 60 -7.27 5.05 12.05
C GLN A 60 -8.36 4.03 11.76
N ARG A 61 -9.20 4.28 10.74
CA ARG A 61 -10.21 3.30 10.30
C ARG A 61 -9.56 2.07 9.66
N ILE A 62 -8.58 2.27 8.78
CA ILE A 62 -7.91 1.17 8.08
C ILE A 62 -7.00 0.34 9.01
N ALA A 63 -6.37 0.96 10.02
CA ALA A 63 -5.50 0.27 10.98
C ALA A 63 -6.23 -0.83 11.79
N LYS A 64 -7.55 -0.72 11.93
CA LYS A 64 -8.39 -1.71 12.62
C LYS A 64 -8.84 -2.86 11.72
N LEU A 65 -8.54 -2.80 10.41
CA LEU A 65 -8.97 -3.80 9.46
C LEU A 65 -7.94 -4.92 9.30
N ASP A 66 -8.40 -6.16 9.45
CA ASP A 66 -7.60 -7.35 9.17
C ASP A 66 -7.24 -7.47 7.69
N TRP A 67 -8.13 -7.01 6.80
CA TRP A 67 -7.94 -7.02 5.35
C TRP A 67 -8.52 -5.78 4.67
N PHE A 68 -7.88 -5.36 3.57
CA PHE A 68 -8.37 -4.27 2.72
C PHE A 68 -8.02 -4.50 1.25
N SER A 69 -8.77 -3.84 0.36
CA SER A 69 -8.64 -4.00 -1.09
C SER A 69 -7.42 -3.28 -1.67
N GLY A 70 -7.08 -3.60 -2.92
CA GLY A 70 -6.06 -2.88 -3.70
C GLY A 70 -6.29 -1.37 -3.79
N ARG A 71 -7.54 -0.90 -3.77
CA ARG A 71 -7.84 0.54 -3.76
C ARG A 71 -7.34 1.22 -2.49
N VAL A 72 -7.52 0.58 -1.33
CA VAL A 72 -7.02 1.08 -0.05
C VAL A 72 -5.50 1.11 -0.06
N ALA A 73 -4.85 0.07 -0.58
CA ALA A 73 -3.40 0.05 -0.76
C ALA A 73 -2.89 1.22 -1.63
N THR A 74 -3.58 1.57 -2.71
CA THR A 74 -3.22 2.73 -3.53
C THR A 74 -3.29 4.04 -2.74
N VAL A 75 -4.30 4.20 -1.87
CA VAL A 75 -4.39 5.38 -1.00
C VAL A 75 -3.25 5.40 0.02
N LEU A 76 -2.95 4.25 0.65
CA LEU A 76 -1.82 4.12 1.59
C LEU A 76 -0.48 4.47 0.94
N LEU A 77 -0.26 4.05 -0.31
CA LEU A 77 0.95 4.42 -1.07
C LEU A 77 1.03 5.92 -1.35
N ARG A 78 -0.09 6.59 -1.65
CA ARG A 78 -0.12 8.05 -1.85
C ARG A 78 0.23 8.79 -0.56
N ILE A 79 -0.32 8.34 0.56
CA ILE A 79 -0.02 8.90 1.89
C ILE A 79 1.46 8.66 2.24
N GLU A 80 1.98 7.45 2.04
CA GLU A 80 3.39 7.14 2.25
C GLU A 80 4.30 8.05 1.42
N ALA A 81 4.01 8.23 0.12
CA ALA A 81 4.78 9.08 -0.76
C ALA A 81 4.79 10.55 -0.29
N LYS A 82 3.64 11.07 0.15
CA LYS A 82 3.52 12.41 0.73
C LYS A 82 4.35 12.56 2.01
N VAL A 83 4.28 11.58 2.90
CA VAL A 83 5.06 11.57 4.15
C VAL A 83 6.56 11.57 3.83
N LYS A 84 7.02 10.73 2.90
CA LYS A 84 8.43 10.69 2.46
C LYS A 84 8.87 11.98 1.80
N ALA A 85 8.08 12.55 0.89
CA ALA A 85 8.38 13.83 0.26
C ALA A 85 8.50 14.97 1.29
N SER A 86 7.67 14.94 2.33
CA SER A 86 7.72 15.92 3.42
C SER A 86 8.92 15.74 4.37
N MET A 87 9.52 14.55 4.39
CA MET A 87 10.80 14.27 5.09
C MET A 87 12.02 14.61 4.23
N GLY A 88 11.84 14.73 2.90
CA GLY A 88 12.87 15.03 1.91
C GLY A 88 13.15 16.52 1.68
N VAL A 89 12.76 17.41 2.59
CA VAL A 89 13.29 18.80 2.65
C VAL A 89 14.32 18.86 3.78
N ALA A 90 15.38 18.08 3.59
CA ALA A 90 16.66 18.17 4.27
C ALA A 90 17.63 17.28 3.48
N ASN A 91 18.41 17.90 2.59
CA ASN A 91 19.45 17.36 1.71
C ASN A 91 19.05 17.10 0.24
N ALA A 92 18.93 18.19 -0.51
CA ALA A 92 19.81 18.48 -1.65
C ALA A 92 19.81 20.00 -1.89
#